data_AF-A0A943P4D2-F1
#
_entry.id   AF-A0A943P4D2-F1
#
_cell.length_a   1.000
_cell.length_b   1.000
_cell.length_c   1.000
_cell.angle_alpha   90.00
_cell.angle_beta   90.00
_cell.angle_gamma   90.00
#
_symmetry.space_group_name_H-M   'P 1'
#
loop_
_entity.id
_entity.type
_entity.pdbx_description
1 polymer ?
#
loop_
_entity_poly.entity_id
_entity_poly.type
_entity_poly.pdbx_seq_one_letter_code
_entity_poly.pdbx_strand_id
1 'polypeptide(L)'
;MAKSRYADATKAARRAAMSAHKVTAAASDAVAGAQPTASAATEPARDARRDELTHVDAKGEVRMVDVSDKAETHRIAIAEGAILMHPETQAMVLQDRAKKGDVLACARVAGIMAIKRTSDIIPMCHPLLITKSKCDIEPIASAGTPAEDVPEGWAPARADGQVGFHVLVTVGVTGKTGIEMEALTGASAACLTIYDMCKAVDRGMEIVDVRLLHKEGGRSGVWNRAERQAAAVEAVAADGATLASAPVAVAPAAPAPVVPAIAFIGYQNSGKTTLVEKVIAELTRRGLRVGSLKHHGHHGFDIDVPAKDTWRHHQAGSKHVGLICATRWAEYADTREEDEMPARELLSRYSDVDVVIIEGYKTEGFDNIVVARSGVDRLRGKSSLDLVDGHTLALACNEALARQAFDAGFATRVININDARAICDLIQDHLA
;
A
#
# COMPACT_ATOMS: atom_id res chain seq x y z
N MET A 1 -10.48 -4.58 43.83
CA MET A 1 -9.43 -5.17 42.97
C MET A 1 -9.52 -4.76 41.49
N ALA A 2 -10.68 -4.43 40.90
CA ALA A 2 -10.79 -4.05 39.48
C ALA A 2 -10.11 -2.72 39.07
N LYS A 3 -10.10 -1.70 39.96
CA LYS A 3 -9.41 -0.40 39.69
C LYS A 3 -7.90 -0.57 39.41
N SER A 4 -7.24 -1.53 40.08
CA SER A 4 -5.81 -1.82 39.90
C SER A 4 -5.54 -2.39 38.51
N ARG A 5 -6.25 -3.46 38.12
CA ARG A 5 -6.00 -4.18 36.87
C ARG A 5 -6.01 -3.30 35.62
N TYR A 6 -6.97 -2.38 35.51
CA TYR A 6 -7.00 -1.47 34.37
C TYR A 6 -5.86 -0.45 34.40
N ALA A 7 -5.54 0.11 35.57
CA ALA A 7 -4.47 1.10 35.69
C ALA A 7 -3.11 0.45 35.38
N ASP A 8 -2.91 -0.78 35.85
CA ASP A 8 -1.72 -1.58 35.62
C ASP A 8 -1.56 -1.93 34.13
N ALA A 9 -2.63 -2.38 33.46
CA ALA A 9 -2.63 -2.66 32.02
C ALA A 9 -2.39 -1.41 31.17
N THR A 10 -3.02 -0.28 31.50
CA THR A 10 -2.80 1.00 30.80
C THR A 10 -1.37 1.50 31.00
N LYS A 11 -0.83 1.42 32.23
CA LYS A 11 0.56 1.83 32.53
C LYS A 11 1.58 0.93 31.83
N ALA A 12 1.32 -0.38 31.79
CA ALA A 12 2.15 -1.35 31.08
C ALA A 12 2.12 -1.09 29.58
N ALA A 13 0.94 -0.88 28.97
CA ALA A 13 0.80 -0.56 27.54
C ALA A 13 1.51 0.76 27.18
N ARG A 14 1.41 1.80 28.02
CA ARG A 14 2.16 3.05 27.85
C ARG A 14 3.68 2.82 27.88
N ARG A 15 4.19 2.08 28.87
CA ARG A 15 5.62 1.76 28.98
C ARG A 15 6.13 0.91 27.80
N ALA A 16 5.30 -0.02 27.33
CA ALA A 16 5.58 -0.90 26.21
C ALA A 16 5.65 -0.13 24.88
N ALA A 17 4.70 0.77 24.63
CA ALA A 17 4.73 1.68 23.47
C ALA A 17 5.97 2.60 23.48
N MET A 18 6.39 3.05 24.67
CA MET A 18 7.62 3.83 24.84
C MET A 18 8.92 3.01 24.68
N SER A 19 8.94 1.73 25.07
CA SER A 19 10.16 0.90 25.02
C SER A 19 10.44 0.31 23.64
N ALA A 20 9.40 0.04 22.84
CA ALA A 20 9.55 -0.42 21.45
C ALA A 20 10.26 0.63 20.55
N HIS A 21 10.19 1.92 20.91
CA HIS A 21 10.93 3.00 20.23
C HIS A 21 12.42 3.05 20.58
N LYS A 22 12.88 2.34 21.62
CA LYS A 22 14.27 2.35 22.09
C LYS A 22 15.12 1.22 21.50
N VAL A 23 14.48 0.10 21.10
CA VAL A 23 15.16 -1.13 20.65
C VAL A 23 15.74 -0.99 19.22
N THR A 24 15.25 -0.06 18.41
CA THR A 24 15.79 0.22 17.06
C THR A 24 17.15 0.95 17.08
N ALA A 25 17.63 1.44 18.23
CA ALA A 25 18.81 2.30 18.32
C ALA A 25 20.10 1.62 18.82
N ALA A 26 20.08 0.36 19.25
CA ALA A 26 21.20 -0.23 20.03
C ALA A 26 21.95 -1.40 19.36
N ALA A 27 21.74 -1.69 18.08
CA ALA A 27 22.39 -2.82 17.40
C ALA A 27 23.50 -2.35 16.43
N SER A 28 24.59 -1.81 16.98
CA SER A 28 25.86 -1.68 16.26
C SER A 28 27.02 -1.67 17.25
N ASP A 29 27.58 -2.86 17.54
CA ASP A 29 29.02 -3.05 17.77
C ASP A 29 29.31 -4.48 18.25
N ALA A 30 30.11 -5.20 17.46
CA ALA A 30 31.11 -6.24 17.82
C ALA A 30 31.18 -7.37 16.77
N VAL A 31 32.34 -7.49 16.14
CA VAL A 31 32.72 -8.55 15.19
C VAL A 31 33.82 -9.41 15.83
N ALA A 32 33.65 -10.73 15.86
CA ALA A 32 34.75 -11.71 15.85
C ALA A 32 34.20 -13.09 15.47
N GLY A 33 34.85 -13.74 14.49
CA GLY A 33 34.33 -14.91 13.78
C GLY A 33 34.75 -16.29 14.32
N ALA A 34 34.04 -17.31 13.83
CA ALA A 34 34.50 -18.68 13.60
C ALA A 34 33.41 -19.45 12.81
N GLN A 35 33.79 -20.14 11.73
CA GLN A 35 32.97 -21.19 11.07
C GLN A 35 32.91 -22.43 12.00
N PRO A 36 31.81 -23.22 12.08
CA PRO A 36 31.57 -24.26 11.05
C PRO A 36 30.12 -24.82 10.87
N THR A 37 29.95 -25.47 9.71
CA THR A 37 29.18 -26.71 9.40
C THR A 37 27.66 -26.80 9.54
N ALA A 38 27.06 -27.34 8.48
CA ALA A 38 25.65 -27.57 8.21
C ALA A 38 24.93 -28.50 9.20
N SER A 39 23.69 -28.15 9.56
CA SER A 39 22.62 -29.12 9.84
C SER A 39 21.22 -28.48 9.86
N ALA A 40 20.31 -29.13 9.11
CA ALA A 40 18.86 -29.21 9.25
C ALA A 40 18.04 -27.93 9.52
N ALA A 41 17.39 -27.44 8.46
CA ALA A 41 16.31 -26.45 8.50
C ALA A 41 15.18 -26.88 9.45
N THR A 42 14.85 -26.02 10.41
CA THR A 42 13.59 -26.07 11.16
C THR A 42 12.86 -24.77 10.83
N GLU A 43 11.70 -24.87 10.18
CA GLU A 43 10.89 -23.71 9.79
C GLU A 43 10.48 -22.87 11.01
N PRO A 44 10.59 -21.53 10.99
CA PRO A 44 10.06 -20.69 12.06
C PRO A 44 8.53 -20.70 11.99
N ALA A 45 7.91 -21.08 13.11
CA ALA A 45 6.48 -21.24 13.29
C ALA A 45 5.68 -19.98 12.94
N ARG A 46 5.19 -19.91 11.70
CA ARG A 46 4.10 -19.00 11.31
C ARG A 46 2.83 -19.43 12.02
N ASP A 47 2.31 -18.53 12.85
CA ASP A 47 1.01 -18.56 13.55
C ASP A 47 0.22 -19.86 13.34
N ALA A 48 0.51 -20.86 14.17
CA ALA A 48 -0.36 -22.02 14.31
C ALA A 48 -1.66 -21.54 14.98
N ARG A 49 -2.60 -21.07 14.15
CA ARG A 49 -4.04 -21.31 14.22
C ARG A 49 -4.66 -20.80 12.93
N ARG A 50 -4.43 -21.56 11.86
CA ARG A 50 -5.29 -21.57 10.68
C ARG A 50 -6.56 -22.36 11.03
N ASP A 51 -7.26 -21.96 12.08
CA ASP A 51 -8.61 -22.42 12.34
C ASP A 51 -9.51 -21.52 11.50
N GLU A 52 -10.15 -22.10 10.49
CA GLU A 52 -11.30 -21.61 9.71
C GLU A 52 -11.70 -20.14 9.94
N LEU A 53 -11.65 -19.31 8.89
CA LEU A 53 -12.13 -17.92 8.87
C LEU A 53 -13.46 -17.80 9.63
N THR A 54 -13.45 -17.29 10.87
CA THR A 54 -14.64 -17.39 11.73
C THR A 54 -15.81 -16.53 11.25
N HIS A 55 -15.53 -15.46 10.51
CA HIS A 55 -16.54 -14.54 9.97
C HIS A 55 -17.07 -14.92 8.58
N VAL A 56 -16.67 -16.08 8.06
CA VAL A 56 -17.05 -16.58 6.75
C VAL A 56 -17.57 -18.00 6.92
N ASP A 57 -18.68 -18.34 6.28
CA ASP A 57 -19.20 -19.70 6.32
C ASP A 57 -18.48 -20.63 5.31
N ALA A 58 -18.86 -21.91 5.28
CA ALA A 58 -18.29 -22.90 4.37
C ALA A 58 -18.52 -22.60 2.88
N LYS A 59 -19.38 -21.62 2.55
CA LYS A 59 -19.71 -21.16 1.19
C LYS A 59 -19.03 -19.84 0.83
N GLY A 60 -18.32 -19.20 1.75
CA GLY A 60 -17.70 -17.89 1.52
C GLY A 60 -18.57 -16.69 1.92
N GLU A 61 -19.73 -16.90 2.55
CA GLU A 61 -20.65 -15.83 2.95
C GLU A 61 -20.29 -15.25 4.31
N VAL A 62 -20.38 -13.93 4.44
CA VAL A 62 -20.04 -13.22 5.67
C VAL A 62 -21.13 -13.41 6.71
N ARG A 63 -20.76 -13.86 7.92
CA ARG A 63 -21.69 -14.02 9.05
C ARG A 63 -21.11 -13.55 10.38
N MET A 64 -22.00 -13.13 11.27
CA MET A 64 -21.66 -12.92 12.67
C MET A 64 -21.49 -14.27 13.36
N VAL A 65 -20.38 -14.42 14.10
CA VAL A 65 -20.06 -15.68 14.80
C VAL A 65 -21.02 -15.89 15.96
N ASP A 66 -21.64 -17.06 16.08
CA ASP A 66 -22.40 -17.40 17.28
C ASP A 66 -21.44 -17.56 18.48
N VAL A 67 -21.77 -16.88 19.57
CA VAL A 67 -21.01 -16.88 20.83
C VAL A 67 -21.82 -17.37 22.01
N SER A 68 -23.03 -17.91 21.79
CA SER A 68 -23.98 -18.29 22.84
C SER A 68 -23.39 -19.24 23.86
N ASP A 69 -22.61 -20.23 23.42
CA ASP A 69 -21.99 -21.25 24.29
C ASP A 69 -20.65 -20.83 24.90
N LYS A 70 -20.14 -19.64 24.55
CA LYS A 70 -18.88 -19.15 25.12
C LYS A 70 -19.14 -18.62 26.53
N ALA A 71 -18.20 -18.90 27.44
CA ALA A 71 -18.24 -18.35 28.79
C ALA A 71 -18.10 -16.83 28.79
N GLU A 72 -18.82 -16.16 29.70
CA GLU A 72 -18.59 -14.75 30.00
C GLU A 72 -17.34 -14.57 30.84
N THR A 73 -16.46 -13.68 30.38
CA THR A 73 -15.21 -13.36 31.09
C THR A 73 -15.01 -11.85 31.11
N HIS A 74 -14.27 -11.36 32.10
CA HIS A 74 -13.74 -10.00 32.05
C HIS A 74 -12.77 -9.86 30.89
N ARG A 75 -12.94 -8.80 30.11
CA ARG A 75 -12.15 -8.53 28.91
C ARG A 75 -11.75 -7.07 28.88
N ILE A 76 -10.50 -6.84 28.49
CA ILE A 76 -9.89 -5.53 28.38
C ILE A 76 -9.25 -5.43 27.02
N ALA A 77 -9.40 -4.29 26.36
CA ALA A 77 -8.63 -3.94 25.17
C ALA A 77 -8.07 -2.54 25.31
N ILE A 78 -6.84 -2.34 24.85
CA ILE A 78 -6.17 -1.06 24.78
C ILE A 78 -5.70 -0.87 23.34
N ALA A 79 -6.12 0.22 22.72
CA ALA A 79 -5.67 0.63 21.40
C ALA A 79 -5.11 2.05 21.46
N GLU A 80 -4.23 2.35 20.52
CA GLU A 80 -3.74 3.70 20.31
C GLU A 80 -4.05 4.20 18.90
N GLY A 81 -3.90 5.50 18.71
CA GLY A 81 -3.77 6.19 17.43
C GLY A 81 -2.98 7.48 17.65
N ALA A 82 -2.48 8.08 16.59
CA ALA A 82 -1.90 9.42 16.65
C ALA A 82 -2.46 10.27 15.53
N ILE A 83 -2.63 11.57 15.78
CA ILE A 83 -2.89 12.56 14.74
C ILE A 83 -1.73 13.54 14.70
N LEU A 84 -1.00 13.53 13.59
CA LEU A 84 0.15 14.38 13.32
C LEU A 84 -0.32 15.67 12.64
N MET A 85 0.36 16.77 12.92
CA MET A 85 -0.01 18.10 12.45
C MET A 85 1.18 19.06 12.48
N HIS A 86 1.02 20.24 11.89
CA HIS A 86 2.02 21.29 12.03
C HIS A 86 2.18 21.71 13.52
N PRO A 87 3.40 22.08 13.95
CA PRO A 87 3.63 22.57 15.32
C PRO A 87 2.75 23.76 15.71
N GLU A 88 2.46 24.63 14.74
CA GLU A 88 1.57 25.77 14.93
C GLU A 88 0.13 25.34 15.23
N THR A 89 -0.34 24.27 14.58
CA THR A 89 -1.66 23.66 14.82
C THR A 89 -1.74 23.07 16.22
N GLN A 90 -0.71 22.31 16.62
CA GLN A 90 -0.64 21.73 17.96
C GLN A 90 -0.60 22.84 19.03
N ALA A 91 0.22 23.87 18.84
CA ALA A 91 0.30 25.02 19.74
C ALA A 91 -1.04 25.77 19.84
N MET A 92 -1.74 25.96 18.71
CA MET A 92 -3.07 26.58 18.67
C MET A 92 -4.10 25.79 19.46
N VAL A 93 -4.07 24.46 19.38
CA VAL A 93 -4.92 23.56 20.17
C VAL A 93 -4.57 23.65 21.66
N LEU A 94 -3.29 23.61 22.01
CA LEU A 94 -2.82 23.68 23.41
C LEU A 94 -3.10 25.03 24.08
N GLN A 95 -3.21 26.10 23.29
CA GLN A 95 -3.52 27.44 23.76
C GLN A 95 -5.03 27.74 23.74
N ASP A 96 -5.89 26.75 23.46
CA ASP A 96 -7.33 26.89 23.32
C ASP A 96 -7.76 27.99 22.33
N ARG A 97 -6.98 28.20 21.26
CA ARG A 97 -7.23 29.22 20.23
C ARG A 97 -8.04 28.71 19.04
N ALA A 98 -8.53 27.47 19.12
CA ALA A 98 -9.35 26.88 18.06
C ALA A 98 -10.72 27.57 18.00
N LYS A 99 -11.11 28.05 16.81
CA LYS A 99 -12.40 28.74 16.59
C LYS A 99 -13.63 27.89 16.92
N LYS A 100 -13.47 26.56 16.95
CA LYS A 100 -14.55 25.59 17.19
C LYS A 100 -14.70 25.18 18.66
N GLY A 101 -13.91 25.74 19.58
CA GLY A 101 -13.91 25.39 21.00
C GLY A 101 -12.85 24.35 21.37
N ASP A 102 -12.99 23.75 22.56
CA ASP A 102 -12.01 22.79 23.11
C ASP A 102 -11.96 21.50 22.27
N VAL A 103 -10.88 21.38 21.50
CA VAL A 103 -10.63 20.28 20.57
C VAL A 103 -10.44 18.96 21.31
N LEU A 104 -9.67 18.97 22.40
CA LEU A 104 -9.29 17.75 23.09
C LEU A 104 -10.44 17.20 23.93
N ALA A 105 -11.24 18.06 24.57
CA ALA A 105 -12.46 17.63 25.24
C ALA A 105 -13.48 17.05 24.25
N CYS A 106 -13.69 17.72 23.11
CA CYS A 106 -14.58 17.23 22.06
C CYS A 106 -14.14 15.84 21.56
N ALA A 107 -12.85 15.68 21.25
CA ALA A 107 -12.29 14.41 20.79
C ALA A 107 -12.39 13.28 21.82
N ARG A 108 -12.20 13.57 23.12
CA ARG A 108 -12.39 12.59 24.20
C ARG A 108 -13.83 12.09 24.27
N VAL A 109 -14.81 12.98 24.16
CA VAL A 109 -16.24 12.63 24.15
C VAL A 109 -16.58 11.81 22.90
N ALA A 110 -16.10 12.23 21.74
CA ALA A 110 -16.32 11.52 20.48
C ALA A 110 -15.76 10.10 20.51
N GLY A 111 -14.56 9.89 21.04
CA GLY A 111 -13.98 8.56 21.25
C GLY A 111 -14.86 7.69 22.16
N ILE A 112 -15.36 8.23 23.27
CA ILE A 112 -16.27 7.52 24.19
C ILE A 112 -17.61 7.18 23.54
N MET A 113 -18.16 8.07 22.72
CA MET A 113 -19.39 7.82 21.98
C MET A 113 -19.20 6.74 20.92
N ALA A 114 -18.09 6.79 20.17
CA ALA A 114 -17.77 5.83 19.13
C ALA A 114 -17.57 4.41 19.69
N ILE A 115 -16.89 4.28 20.84
CA ILE A 115 -16.79 3.02 21.59
C ILE A 115 -18.16 2.36 21.75
N LYS A 116 -19.16 3.13 22.22
CA LYS A 116 -20.53 2.64 22.46
C LYS A 116 -21.35 2.36 21.20
N ARG A 117 -20.89 2.83 20.03
CA ARG A 117 -21.54 2.71 18.72
C ARG A 117 -20.81 1.76 17.78
N THR A 118 -19.85 1.00 18.28
CA THR A 118 -18.97 0.17 17.44
C THR A 118 -19.73 -0.85 16.62
N SER A 119 -20.72 -1.53 17.19
CA SER A 119 -21.57 -2.51 16.50
C SER A 119 -22.56 -1.89 15.50
N ASP A 120 -22.84 -0.59 15.61
CA ASP A 120 -23.62 0.14 14.60
C ASP A 120 -22.77 0.43 13.34
N ILE A 121 -21.43 0.46 13.48
CA ILE A 121 -20.49 0.85 12.42
C ILE A 121 -19.80 -0.38 11.80
N ILE A 122 -19.39 -1.35 12.62
CA ILE A 122 -18.66 -2.55 12.18
C ILE A 122 -19.66 -3.70 12.01
N PRO A 123 -19.97 -4.13 10.77
CA PRO A 123 -21.16 -4.94 10.50
C PRO A 123 -21.26 -6.27 11.27
N MET A 124 -20.12 -6.91 11.56
CA MET A 124 -20.07 -8.24 12.18
C MET A 124 -19.71 -8.22 13.67
N CYS A 125 -19.66 -7.04 14.30
CA CYS A 125 -19.45 -6.91 15.73
C CYS A 125 -20.73 -7.21 16.51
N HIS A 126 -20.60 -7.96 17.61
CA HIS A 126 -21.69 -8.15 18.56
C HIS A 126 -21.99 -6.85 19.31
N PRO A 127 -23.25 -6.55 19.64
CA PRO A 127 -23.56 -5.52 20.62
C PRO A 127 -23.05 -5.94 22.01
N LEU A 128 -22.32 -5.06 22.67
CA LEU A 128 -21.68 -5.32 23.97
C LEU A 128 -22.10 -4.28 25.02
N LEU A 129 -22.39 -4.75 26.24
CA LEU A 129 -22.64 -3.90 27.40
C LEU A 129 -21.32 -3.44 28.03
N ILE A 130 -20.73 -2.39 27.45
CA ILE A 130 -19.45 -1.83 27.86
C ILE A 130 -19.48 -1.41 29.33
N THR A 131 -18.53 -1.90 30.11
CA THR A 131 -18.41 -1.63 31.56
C THR A 131 -17.36 -0.57 31.88
N LYS A 132 -16.42 -0.33 30.95
CA LYS A 132 -15.42 0.73 31.06
C LYS A 132 -15.10 1.30 29.68
N SER A 133 -15.02 2.62 29.59
CA SER A 133 -14.52 3.35 28.42
C SER A 133 -13.67 4.52 28.88
N LYS A 134 -12.41 4.60 28.44
CA LYS A 134 -11.51 5.73 28.70
C LYS A 134 -10.80 6.12 27.40
N CYS A 135 -10.76 7.42 27.11
CA CYS A 135 -10.01 7.99 26.00
C CYS A 135 -9.08 9.05 26.58
N ASP A 136 -7.78 8.79 26.58
CA ASP A 136 -6.74 9.76 26.95
C ASP A 136 -6.16 10.35 25.67
N ILE A 137 -5.83 11.64 25.70
CA ILE A 137 -5.22 12.35 24.57
C ILE A 137 -4.05 13.17 25.13
N GLU A 138 -2.86 12.89 24.65
CA GLU A 138 -1.59 13.41 25.15
C GLU A 138 -0.86 14.11 24.01
N PRO A 139 -0.35 15.33 24.18
CA PRO A 139 0.41 16.00 23.13
C PRO A 139 1.76 15.29 22.92
N ILE A 140 2.19 15.18 21.67
CA ILE A 140 3.48 14.58 21.30
C ILE A 140 4.56 15.66 21.43
N ALA A 141 5.61 15.39 22.20
CA ALA A 141 6.72 16.32 22.39
C ALA A 141 7.47 16.60 21.09
N SER A 142 8.01 17.82 20.97
CA SER A 142 8.82 18.23 19.82
C SER A 142 10.11 17.41 19.69
N ALA A 143 10.58 17.27 18.45
CA ALA A 143 11.86 16.66 18.14
C ALA A 143 13.00 17.24 18.99
N GLY A 144 13.89 16.37 19.48
CA GLY A 144 15.04 16.79 20.28
C GLY A 144 14.77 17.03 21.76
N THR A 145 13.52 16.92 22.23
CA THR A 145 13.20 16.93 23.68
C THR A 145 13.73 15.65 24.33
N PRO A 146 14.69 15.71 25.28
CA PRO A 146 15.15 14.54 26.04
C PRO A 146 14.00 13.89 26.81
N ALA A 147 14.06 12.57 27.03
CA ALA A 147 12.96 11.83 27.67
C ALA A 147 12.69 12.29 29.11
N GLU A 148 13.73 12.74 29.81
CA GLU A 148 13.69 13.34 31.15
C GLU A 148 13.02 14.72 31.18
N ASP A 149 12.97 15.42 30.05
CA ASP A 149 12.44 16.78 29.93
C ASP A 149 11.02 16.81 29.32
N VAL A 150 10.47 15.65 28.92
CA VAL A 150 9.09 15.55 28.43
C VAL A 150 8.12 15.89 29.58
N PRO A 151 7.23 16.90 29.40
CA PRO A 151 6.30 17.28 30.45
C PRO A 151 5.35 16.15 30.86
N GLU A 152 4.87 16.17 32.11
CA GLU A 152 3.86 15.21 32.55
C GLU A 152 2.58 15.33 31.70
N GLY A 153 2.05 14.19 31.25
CA GLY A 153 0.88 14.14 30.37
C GLY A 153 1.19 14.33 28.89
N TRP A 154 2.46 14.35 28.50
CA TRP A 154 2.90 14.35 27.10
C TRP A 154 3.43 12.97 26.69
N ALA A 155 3.19 12.64 25.42
CA ALA A 155 3.83 11.52 24.76
C ALA A 155 5.26 11.92 24.34
N PRO A 156 6.22 10.97 24.33
CA PRO A 156 7.60 11.25 23.95
C PRO A 156 7.69 11.73 22.49
N ALA A 157 8.79 12.41 22.18
CA ALA A 157 9.08 12.84 20.82
C ALA A 157 9.16 11.63 19.88
N ARG A 158 8.60 11.79 18.68
CA ARG A 158 8.67 10.76 17.64
C ARG A 158 10.02 10.80 16.93
N ALA A 159 10.43 9.65 16.40
CA ALA A 159 11.68 9.52 15.64
C ALA A 159 11.67 10.30 14.32
N ASP A 160 10.48 10.45 13.71
CA ASP A 160 10.25 11.26 12.50
C ASP A 160 10.24 12.78 12.78
N GLY A 161 10.32 13.18 14.05
CA GLY A 161 10.29 14.58 14.48
C GLY A 161 8.92 15.27 14.34
N GLN A 162 7.89 14.55 13.93
CA GLN A 162 6.54 15.10 13.78
C GLN A 162 5.85 15.23 15.15
N VAL A 163 4.99 16.25 15.27
CA VAL A 163 4.23 16.56 16.48
C VAL A 163 2.74 16.38 16.25
N GLY A 164 1.97 16.39 17.34
CA GLY A 164 0.52 16.20 17.28
C GLY A 164 -0.06 15.66 18.57
N PHE A 165 -1.05 14.77 18.49
CA PHE A 165 -1.68 14.18 19.67
C PHE A 165 -1.69 12.66 19.58
N HIS A 166 -1.19 12.01 20.61
CA HIS A 166 -1.33 10.58 20.86
C HIS A 166 -2.65 10.32 21.57
N VAL A 167 -3.42 9.36 21.07
CA VAL A 167 -4.71 8.95 21.60
C VAL A 167 -4.57 7.53 22.14
N LEU A 168 -4.92 7.34 23.40
CA LEU A 168 -4.92 6.03 24.05
C LEU A 168 -6.32 5.69 24.55
N VAL A 169 -6.89 4.61 24.02
CA VAL A 169 -8.23 4.15 24.37
C VAL A 169 -8.17 2.85 25.14
N THR A 170 -8.80 2.81 26.31
CA THR A 170 -8.93 1.61 27.14
C THR A 170 -10.42 1.28 27.32
N VAL A 171 -10.80 0.06 26.93
CA VAL A 171 -12.18 -0.42 27.02
C VAL A 171 -12.24 -1.72 27.81
N GLY A 172 -13.34 -1.91 28.54
CA GLY A 172 -13.57 -3.11 29.35
C GLY A 172 -15.01 -3.59 29.30
N VAL A 173 -15.20 -4.90 29.30
CA VAL A 173 -16.52 -5.56 29.32
C VAL A 173 -16.45 -6.86 30.09
N THR A 174 -17.60 -7.31 30.61
CA THR A 174 -17.81 -8.72 30.96
C THR A 174 -18.69 -9.31 29.87
N GLY A 175 -18.15 -10.24 29.08
CA GLY A 175 -18.86 -10.74 27.91
C GLY A 175 -18.23 -11.96 27.24
N LYS A 176 -18.92 -12.46 26.20
CA LYS A 176 -18.60 -13.72 25.50
C LYS A 176 -17.63 -13.56 24.32
N THR A 177 -17.46 -12.32 23.83
CA THR A 177 -16.55 -11.97 22.73
C THR A 177 -15.59 -10.85 23.14
N GLY A 178 -14.51 -10.69 22.39
CA GLY A 178 -13.50 -9.65 22.59
C GLY A 178 -14.05 -8.22 22.45
N ILE A 179 -13.25 -7.23 22.87
CA ILE A 179 -13.59 -5.81 22.86
C ILE A 179 -12.52 -4.96 22.15
N GLU A 180 -11.74 -5.60 21.27
CA GLU A 180 -10.67 -4.96 20.50
C GLU A 180 -11.20 -3.87 19.57
N MET A 181 -12.36 -4.13 18.94
CA MET A 181 -12.95 -3.24 17.95
C MET A 181 -13.42 -1.94 18.60
N GLU A 182 -14.01 -2.00 19.78
CA GLU A 182 -14.43 -0.82 20.52
C GLU A 182 -13.25 0.09 20.85
N ALA A 183 -12.10 -0.49 21.24
CA ALA A 183 -10.90 0.28 21.52
C ALA A 183 -10.36 0.97 20.25
N LEU A 184 -10.27 0.24 19.14
CA LEU A 184 -9.79 0.76 17.85
C LEU A 184 -10.72 1.86 17.31
N THR A 185 -12.03 1.61 17.30
CA THR A 185 -13.05 2.57 16.85
C THR A 185 -13.03 3.84 17.70
N GLY A 186 -12.85 3.72 19.02
CA GLY A 186 -12.67 4.86 19.91
C GLY A 186 -11.45 5.73 19.53
N ALA A 187 -10.30 5.09 19.28
CA ALA A 187 -9.07 5.80 18.93
C ALA A 187 -9.22 6.50 17.57
N SER A 188 -9.77 5.81 16.57
CA SER A 188 -10.04 6.38 15.25
C SER A 188 -10.98 7.59 15.30
N ALA A 189 -12.09 7.49 16.04
CA ALA A 189 -13.06 8.58 16.13
C ALA A 189 -12.49 9.81 16.85
N ALA A 190 -11.68 9.62 17.90
CA ALA A 190 -11.01 10.72 18.57
C ALA A 190 -10.04 11.45 17.61
N CYS A 191 -9.20 10.71 16.86
CA CYS A 191 -8.32 11.28 15.84
C CYS A 191 -9.11 12.02 14.74
N LEU A 192 -10.18 11.41 14.21
CA LEU A 192 -11.06 12.04 13.21
C LEU A 192 -11.73 13.31 13.74
N THR A 193 -12.03 13.37 15.03
CA THR A 193 -12.63 14.56 15.66
C THR A 193 -11.61 15.68 15.79
N ILE A 194 -10.38 15.39 16.21
CA ILE A 194 -9.29 16.38 16.20
C ILE A 194 -9.09 16.90 14.77
N TYR A 195 -9.11 16.01 13.78
CA TYR A 195 -9.04 16.41 12.37
C TYR A 195 -10.19 17.37 12.01
N ASP A 196 -11.45 17.04 12.30
CA ASP A 196 -12.59 17.89 11.97
C ASP A 196 -12.50 19.29 12.59
N MET A 197 -12.01 19.34 13.84
CA MET A 197 -11.88 20.56 14.62
C MET A 197 -10.75 21.46 14.11
N CYS A 198 -9.69 20.88 13.54
CA CYS A 198 -8.50 21.61 13.12
C CYS A 198 -8.33 21.76 11.60
N LYS A 199 -9.10 21.04 10.76
CA LYS A 199 -8.96 21.05 9.27
C LYS A 199 -9.13 22.41 8.59
N ALA A 200 -9.61 23.42 9.30
CA ALA A 200 -9.68 24.79 8.77
C ALA A 200 -8.32 25.49 8.83
N VAL A 201 -7.46 25.10 9.78
CA VAL A 201 -6.11 25.64 9.99
C VAL A 201 -5.08 24.72 9.34
N ASP A 202 -5.28 23.41 9.44
CA ASP A 202 -4.33 22.40 8.97
C ASP A 202 -5.05 21.26 8.26
N ARG A 203 -5.00 21.23 6.93
CA ARG A 203 -5.57 20.15 6.12
C ARG A 203 -4.58 19.02 5.83
N GLY A 204 -3.33 19.19 6.26
CA GLY A 204 -2.25 18.21 6.10
C GLY A 204 -2.11 17.28 7.29
N MET A 205 -3.00 17.38 8.29
CA MET A 205 -2.97 16.48 9.45
C MET A 205 -3.14 15.01 9.02
N GLU A 206 -2.35 14.12 9.61
CA GLU A 206 -2.34 12.70 9.27
C GLU A 206 -2.76 11.87 10.48
N ILE A 207 -3.67 10.91 10.28
CA ILE A 207 -4.01 9.93 11.32
C ILE A 207 -3.17 8.68 11.08
N VAL A 208 -2.30 8.36 12.03
CA VAL A 208 -1.34 7.25 11.96
C VAL A 208 -1.47 6.33 13.16
N ASP A 209 -0.79 5.19 13.10
CA ASP A 209 -0.60 4.28 14.24
C ASP A 209 -1.89 3.81 14.93
N VAL A 210 -3.03 3.76 14.23
CA VAL A 210 -4.27 3.17 14.77
C VAL A 210 -4.08 1.66 14.92
N ARG A 211 -3.84 1.19 16.13
CA ARG A 211 -3.48 -0.22 16.38
C ARG A 211 -3.76 -0.68 17.80
N LEU A 212 -4.00 -1.98 17.96
CA LEU A 212 -4.20 -2.61 19.27
C LEU A 212 -2.86 -2.75 20.00
N LEU A 213 -2.77 -2.32 21.25
CA LEU A 213 -1.59 -2.48 22.10
C LEU A 213 -1.68 -3.68 23.03
N HIS A 214 -2.85 -3.92 23.59
CA HIS A 214 -3.07 -4.96 24.57
C HIS A 214 -4.50 -5.50 24.49
N LYS A 215 -4.66 -6.80 24.73
CA LYS A 215 -5.95 -7.37 25.11
C LYS A 215 -5.78 -8.45 26.16
N GLU A 216 -6.81 -8.61 26.99
CA GLU A 216 -6.90 -9.65 28.00
C GLU A 216 -8.32 -10.23 28.00
N GLY A 217 -8.42 -11.52 28.30
CA GLY A 217 -9.69 -12.22 28.52
C GLY A 217 -10.13 -13.13 27.37
N GLY A 218 -10.99 -14.09 27.68
CA GLY A 218 -11.40 -15.16 26.78
C GLY A 218 -10.32 -16.19 26.48
N ARG A 219 -10.63 -17.09 25.54
CA ARG A 219 -9.81 -18.27 25.21
C ARG A 219 -8.41 -17.92 24.71
N SER A 220 -8.23 -16.77 24.05
CA SER A 220 -6.93 -16.35 23.51
C SER A 220 -5.97 -15.86 24.58
N GLY A 221 -6.43 -15.66 25.83
CA GLY A 221 -5.60 -15.15 26.92
C GLY A 221 -5.16 -13.70 26.71
N VAL A 222 -4.01 -13.37 27.31
CA VAL A 222 -3.39 -12.04 27.22
C VAL A 222 -2.60 -11.93 25.92
N TRP A 223 -2.69 -10.78 25.27
CA TRP A 223 -1.86 -10.42 24.12
C TRP A 223 -1.32 -9.00 24.30
N ASN A 224 -0.03 -8.83 24.02
CA ASN A 224 0.67 -7.56 24.12
C ASN A 224 1.53 -7.35 22.87
N ARG A 225 1.41 -6.17 22.25
CA ARG A 225 2.13 -5.82 21.02
C ARG A 225 3.65 -5.82 21.23
N ALA A 226 4.14 -5.23 22.33
CA ALA A 226 5.59 -5.09 22.53
C ALA A 226 6.26 -6.43 22.79
N GLU A 227 5.62 -7.32 23.54
CA GLU A 227 6.11 -8.69 23.77
C GLU A 227 6.19 -9.46 22.44
N ARG A 228 5.20 -9.29 21.56
CA ARG A 228 5.21 -9.93 20.23
C ARG A 228 6.28 -9.35 19.32
N GLN A 229 6.52 -8.04 19.37
CA GLN A 229 7.59 -7.40 18.60
C GLN A 229 8.97 -7.82 19.11
N ALA A 230 9.17 -7.92 20.43
CA ALA A 230 10.41 -8.44 21.01
C ALA A 230 10.65 -9.90 20.62
N ALA A 231 9.64 -10.78 20.72
CA ALA A 231 9.75 -12.17 20.31
C ALA A 231 10.01 -12.33 18.79
N ALA A 232 9.47 -11.44 17.96
CA ALA A 232 9.75 -11.44 16.53
C ALA A 232 11.20 -10.99 16.23
N VAL A 233 11.73 -10.00 16.95
CA VAL A 233 13.12 -9.56 16.82
C VAL A 233 14.08 -10.65 17.32
N GLU A 234 13.77 -11.33 18.42
CA GLU A 234 14.54 -12.47 18.93
C GLU A 234 14.50 -13.67 17.98
N ALA A 235 13.35 -13.96 17.35
CA ALA A 235 13.23 -15.00 16.34
C ALA A 235 14.02 -14.68 15.07
N VAL A 236 14.02 -13.42 14.62
CA VAL A 236 14.85 -12.95 13.50
C VAL A 236 16.35 -12.97 13.85
N ALA A 237 16.72 -12.73 15.11
CA ALA A 237 18.09 -12.85 15.59
C ALA A 237 18.56 -14.33 15.70
N ALA A 238 17.64 -15.26 15.95
CA ALA A 238 17.92 -16.70 16.01
C ALA A 238 18.06 -17.34 14.61
N ASP A 239 17.36 -16.83 13.59
CA ASP A 239 17.41 -17.31 12.19
C ASP A 239 18.54 -16.67 11.36
N GLY A 240 19.66 -16.32 11.99
CA GLY A 240 20.75 -15.48 11.48
C GLY A 240 21.31 -15.80 10.08
N ALA A 241 20.60 -15.40 9.03
CA ALA A 241 21.11 -15.12 7.69
C ALA A 241 20.95 -13.61 7.41
N THR A 242 21.86 -12.82 7.97
CA THR A 242 21.90 -11.37 7.82
C THR A 242 22.44 -11.01 6.42
N LEU A 243 21.57 -10.54 5.53
CA LEU A 243 21.97 -9.77 4.35
C LEU A 243 22.38 -8.37 4.82
N ALA A 244 23.68 -8.16 4.99
CA ALA A 244 24.25 -6.86 5.26
C ALA A 244 24.25 -6.01 3.97
N SER A 245 23.51 -4.91 3.94
CA SER A 245 23.64 -3.89 2.90
C SER A 245 24.89 -3.04 3.18
N ALA A 246 25.98 -3.33 2.48
CA ALA A 246 27.11 -2.40 2.40
C ALA A 246 26.72 -1.19 1.52
N PRO A 247 27.26 0.02 1.78
CA PRO A 247 26.99 1.18 0.96
C PRO A 247 27.67 1.02 -0.40
N VAL A 248 26.87 0.89 -1.46
CA VAL A 248 27.38 0.74 -2.82
C VAL A 248 27.72 2.13 -3.37
N ALA A 249 29.01 2.40 -3.49
CA ALA A 249 29.50 3.44 -4.37
C ALA A 249 29.03 3.13 -5.80
N VAL A 250 28.28 4.06 -6.41
CA VAL A 250 27.76 3.92 -7.76
C VAL A 250 28.92 4.02 -8.75
N ALA A 251 29.43 2.87 -9.19
CA ALA A 251 30.14 2.74 -10.46
C ALA A 251 29.10 2.46 -11.57
N PRO A 252 29.29 2.97 -12.79
CA PRO A 252 28.30 2.82 -13.86
C PRO A 252 28.20 1.35 -14.27
N ALA A 253 27.01 0.77 -14.10
CA ALA A 253 26.73 -0.62 -14.45
C ALA A 253 26.49 -0.76 -15.96
N ALA A 254 27.13 -1.76 -16.56
CA ALA A 254 26.84 -2.23 -17.92
C ALA A 254 25.41 -2.82 -18.00
N PRO A 255 24.75 -2.81 -19.18
CA PRO A 255 23.31 -3.06 -19.29
C PRO A 255 22.92 -4.52 -19.04
N ALA A 256 21.89 -4.72 -18.22
CA ALA A 256 21.22 -6.00 -17.95
C ALA A 256 20.36 -6.46 -19.16
N PRO A 257 20.11 -7.77 -19.33
CA PRO A 257 19.34 -8.29 -20.46
C PRO A 257 17.89 -7.79 -20.42
N VAL A 258 17.44 -7.23 -21.54
CA VAL A 258 16.15 -6.54 -21.69
C VAL A 258 15.05 -7.58 -21.91
N VAL A 259 13.99 -7.54 -21.10
CA VAL A 259 12.79 -8.35 -21.35
C VAL A 259 12.26 -8.05 -22.75
N PRO A 260 11.91 -9.06 -23.57
CA PRO A 260 11.38 -8.84 -24.91
C PRO A 260 10.15 -7.93 -24.88
N ALA A 261 10.11 -6.93 -25.75
CA ALA A 261 9.02 -5.97 -25.82
C ALA A 261 8.49 -5.82 -27.25
N ILE A 262 7.17 -5.89 -27.40
CA ILE A 262 6.49 -5.81 -28.70
C ILE A 262 5.50 -4.64 -28.70
N ALA A 263 5.66 -3.73 -29.64
CA ALA A 263 4.85 -2.53 -29.76
C ALA A 263 3.63 -2.70 -30.69
N PHE A 264 2.48 -2.16 -30.29
CA PHE A 264 1.27 -2.07 -31.10
C PHE A 264 1.10 -0.63 -31.58
N ILE A 265 1.37 -0.41 -32.86
CA ILE A 265 1.44 0.92 -33.48
C ILE A 265 0.22 1.12 -34.39
N GLY A 266 -0.33 2.33 -34.45
CA GLY A 266 -1.51 2.60 -35.28
C GLY A 266 -2.12 3.95 -34.99
N TYR A 267 -3.07 4.39 -35.80
CA TYR A 267 -3.80 5.65 -35.57
C TYR A 267 -4.91 5.51 -34.52
N GLN A 268 -5.34 6.64 -33.93
CA GLN A 268 -6.50 6.66 -33.04
C GLN A 268 -7.72 6.05 -33.76
N ASN A 269 -8.53 5.30 -33.02
CA ASN A 269 -9.71 4.56 -33.51
C ASN A 269 -9.43 3.38 -34.46
N SER A 270 -8.17 2.95 -34.66
CA SER A 270 -7.88 1.75 -35.47
C SER A 270 -8.28 0.43 -34.81
N GLY A 271 -8.51 0.42 -33.48
CA GLY A 271 -8.83 -0.76 -32.69
C GLY A 271 -7.67 -1.31 -31.86
N LYS A 272 -6.55 -0.57 -31.76
CA LYS A 272 -5.35 -0.94 -30.97
C LYS A 272 -5.68 -1.42 -29.57
N THR A 273 -6.31 -0.59 -28.75
CA THR A 273 -6.55 -0.90 -27.33
C THR A 273 -7.37 -2.19 -27.18
N THR A 274 -8.41 -2.35 -28.00
CA THR A 274 -9.22 -3.58 -28.04
C THR A 274 -8.42 -4.81 -28.47
N LEU A 275 -7.46 -4.65 -29.38
CA LEU A 275 -6.60 -5.75 -29.81
C LEU A 275 -5.57 -6.12 -28.73
N VAL A 276 -4.93 -5.11 -28.13
CA VAL A 276 -3.95 -5.25 -27.05
C VAL A 276 -4.58 -5.97 -25.86
N GLU A 277 -5.79 -5.58 -25.44
CA GLU A 277 -6.54 -6.26 -24.37
C GLU A 277 -6.74 -7.76 -24.68
N LYS A 278 -7.14 -8.09 -25.91
CA LYS A 278 -7.36 -9.48 -26.33
C LYS A 278 -6.07 -10.29 -26.39
N VAL A 279 -4.98 -9.68 -26.85
CA VAL A 279 -3.65 -10.32 -26.92
C VAL A 279 -3.10 -10.58 -25.52
N ILE A 280 -3.17 -9.59 -24.62
CA ILE A 280 -2.74 -9.77 -23.22
C ILE A 280 -3.53 -10.90 -22.55
N ALA A 281 -4.86 -10.92 -22.70
CA ALA A 281 -5.70 -11.97 -22.14
C ALA A 281 -5.35 -13.36 -22.69
N GLU A 282 -5.10 -13.48 -24.00
CA GLU A 282 -4.78 -14.75 -24.65
C GLU A 282 -3.37 -15.24 -24.31
N LEU A 283 -2.35 -14.37 -24.26
CA LEU A 283 -1.00 -14.73 -23.81
C LEU A 283 -0.99 -15.17 -22.35
N THR A 284 -1.74 -14.48 -21.48
CA THR A 284 -1.90 -14.87 -20.07
C THR A 284 -2.58 -16.24 -19.95
N ARG A 285 -3.60 -16.50 -20.78
CA ARG A 285 -4.27 -17.82 -20.86
C ARG A 285 -3.33 -18.94 -21.29
N ARG A 286 -2.29 -18.61 -22.06
CA ARG A 286 -1.23 -19.53 -22.49
C ARG A 286 -0.10 -19.68 -21.46
N GLY A 287 -0.20 -19.00 -20.31
CA GLY A 287 0.72 -19.15 -19.18
C GLY A 287 1.88 -18.16 -19.16
N LEU A 288 1.92 -17.18 -20.07
CA LEU A 288 2.92 -16.11 -20.02
C LEU A 288 2.54 -15.06 -18.97
N ARG A 289 3.53 -14.57 -18.24
CA ARG A 289 3.43 -13.37 -17.42
C ARG A 289 3.63 -12.17 -18.34
N VAL A 290 2.61 -11.32 -18.47
CA VAL A 290 2.60 -10.24 -19.46
C VAL A 290 2.66 -8.88 -18.76
N GLY A 291 3.70 -8.09 -19.07
CA GLY A 291 3.77 -6.67 -18.71
C GLY A 291 3.10 -5.81 -19.77
N SER A 292 2.66 -4.61 -19.40
CA SER A 292 2.09 -3.64 -20.36
C SER A 292 2.62 -2.24 -20.13
N LEU A 293 2.99 -1.55 -21.21
CA LEU A 293 3.44 -0.16 -21.19
C LEU A 293 2.61 0.65 -22.17
N LYS A 294 2.13 1.83 -21.77
CA LYS A 294 1.35 2.73 -22.65
C LYS A 294 2.01 4.10 -22.73
N HIS A 295 2.19 4.60 -23.95
CA HIS A 295 2.66 5.96 -24.21
C HIS A 295 1.48 6.93 -24.31
N HIS A 296 1.57 8.08 -23.62
CA HIS A 296 0.58 9.15 -23.71
C HIS A 296 1.21 10.46 -24.21
N GLY A 297 1.09 10.75 -25.51
CA GLY A 297 1.70 11.92 -26.15
C GLY A 297 0.95 13.26 -26.01
N HIS A 298 0.23 13.50 -24.92
CA HIS A 298 -0.47 14.79 -24.70
C HIS A 298 -0.12 15.37 -23.34
N HIS A 299 0.11 16.69 -23.29
CA HIS A 299 0.31 17.42 -22.03
C HIS A 299 -0.96 17.38 -21.17
N GLY A 300 -0.81 17.16 -19.86
CA GLY A 300 -1.91 17.14 -18.89
C GLY A 300 -2.36 15.75 -18.44
N PHE A 301 -1.47 14.76 -18.45
CA PHE A 301 -1.70 13.46 -17.80
C PHE A 301 -1.28 13.56 -16.33
N ASP A 302 -2.24 13.37 -15.42
CA ASP A 302 -1.97 13.23 -13.99
C ASP A 302 -2.04 11.74 -13.64
N ILE A 303 -0.93 11.20 -13.12
CA ILE A 303 -0.79 9.78 -12.74
C ILE A 303 -1.57 9.49 -11.46
N ASP A 304 -1.84 10.53 -10.66
CA ASP A 304 -2.46 10.41 -9.36
C ASP A 304 -3.82 11.12 -9.30
N VAL A 305 -4.55 10.89 -8.22
CA VAL A 305 -5.85 11.50 -7.97
C VAL A 305 -5.66 12.88 -7.37
N PRO A 306 -6.11 13.96 -8.04
CA PRO A 306 -5.96 15.31 -7.54
C PRO A 306 -6.46 15.48 -6.11
N ALA A 307 -5.69 16.23 -5.32
CA ALA A 307 -5.94 16.53 -3.92
C ALA A 307 -5.89 15.34 -2.93
N LYS A 308 -5.52 14.12 -3.37
CA LYS A 308 -5.13 13.00 -2.49
C LYS A 308 -3.67 13.12 -2.06
N ASP A 309 -3.26 12.29 -1.10
CA ASP A 309 -2.04 12.51 -0.31
C ASP A 309 -0.79 12.52 -1.18
N THR A 310 -0.62 11.52 -2.03
CA THR A 310 0.52 11.42 -2.96
C THR A 310 0.53 12.52 -4.02
N TRP A 311 -0.63 12.97 -4.48
CA TRP A 311 -0.74 14.10 -5.39
C TRP A 311 -0.31 15.38 -4.68
N ARG A 312 -0.66 15.55 -3.41
CA ARG A 312 -0.19 16.70 -2.62
C ARG A 312 1.30 16.60 -2.32
N HIS A 313 1.87 15.42 -2.11
CA HIS A 313 3.31 15.24 -1.97
C HIS A 313 4.04 15.69 -3.24
N HIS A 314 3.50 15.31 -4.40
CA HIS A 314 3.98 15.79 -5.70
C HIS A 314 3.89 17.32 -5.82
N GLN A 315 2.72 17.91 -5.56
CA GLN A 315 2.53 19.37 -5.62
C GLN A 315 3.36 20.14 -4.57
N ALA A 316 3.76 19.50 -3.48
CA ALA A 316 4.66 20.07 -2.48
C ALA A 316 6.14 20.03 -2.91
N GLY A 317 6.46 19.42 -4.05
CA GLY A 317 7.80 19.35 -4.64
C GLY A 317 8.47 17.97 -4.55
N SER A 318 7.76 16.92 -4.15
CA SER A 318 8.30 15.57 -4.20
C SER A 318 8.41 15.09 -5.65
N LYS A 319 9.65 14.99 -6.14
CA LYS A 319 9.95 14.56 -7.52
C LYS A 319 9.78 13.05 -7.75
N HIS A 320 9.65 12.29 -6.67
CA HIS A 320 9.38 10.84 -6.68
C HIS A 320 8.34 10.55 -5.61
N VAL A 321 7.29 9.82 -5.96
CA VAL A 321 6.16 9.54 -5.08
C VAL A 321 5.81 8.06 -5.18
N GLY A 322 5.65 7.41 -4.02
CA GLY A 322 5.33 5.99 -3.91
C GLY A 322 4.08 5.73 -3.07
N LEU A 323 3.30 4.74 -3.47
CA LEU A 323 2.13 4.20 -2.76
C LEU A 323 2.31 2.70 -2.59
N ILE A 324 2.01 2.16 -1.41
CA ILE A 324 2.11 0.72 -1.13
C ILE A 324 0.97 0.24 -0.23
N CYS A 325 0.44 -0.95 -0.51
CA CYS A 325 -0.46 -1.70 0.34
C CYS A 325 -0.07 -3.19 0.34
N ALA A 326 -0.80 -4.02 1.09
CA ALA A 326 -0.49 -5.44 1.25
C ALA A 326 -0.43 -6.25 -0.06
N THR A 327 -1.01 -5.75 -1.14
CA THR A 327 -1.12 -6.51 -2.41
C THR A 327 -0.66 -5.74 -3.64
N ARG A 328 -0.39 -4.44 -3.53
CA ARG A 328 -0.07 -3.57 -4.66
C ARG A 328 0.81 -2.42 -4.22
N TRP A 329 1.64 -1.95 -5.14
CA TRP A 329 2.38 -0.72 -4.98
C TRP A 329 2.44 0.00 -6.32
N ALA A 330 2.68 1.30 -6.30
CA ALA A 330 2.90 2.13 -7.47
C ALA A 330 3.92 3.20 -7.11
N GLU A 331 4.74 3.59 -8.08
CA GLU A 331 5.59 4.77 -7.97
C GLU A 331 5.47 5.61 -9.24
N TYR A 332 5.64 6.91 -9.09
CA TYR A 332 5.77 7.83 -10.21
C TYR A 332 6.76 8.93 -9.87
N ALA A 333 7.39 9.47 -10.90
CA ALA A 333 8.40 10.50 -10.76
C ALA A 333 8.32 11.48 -11.93
N ASP A 334 8.75 12.72 -11.66
CA ASP A 334 8.91 13.71 -12.72
C ASP A 334 10.03 13.28 -13.66
N THR A 335 9.72 13.24 -14.96
CA THR A 335 10.75 13.24 -15.99
C THR A 335 11.47 14.60 -15.95
N ARG A 336 12.77 14.63 -16.26
CA ARG A 336 13.47 15.92 -16.41
C ARG A 336 12.74 16.71 -17.51
N GLU A 337 12.47 18.00 -17.28
CA GLU A 337 11.59 18.84 -18.10
C GLU A 337 11.88 18.84 -19.62
N GLU A 338 13.05 18.34 -20.05
CA GLU A 338 13.49 18.33 -21.44
C GLU A 338 13.62 16.92 -22.06
N ASP A 339 13.56 15.83 -21.28
CA ASP A 339 13.78 14.47 -21.77
C ASP A 339 12.71 13.47 -21.26
N GLU A 340 11.87 12.95 -22.16
CA GLU A 340 11.04 11.79 -21.87
C GLU A 340 11.95 10.61 -21.50
N MET A 341 11.65 9.92 -20.38
CA MET A 341 12.41 8.73 -20.00
C MET A 341 12.32 7.69 -21.12
N PRO A 342 13.45 7.20 -21.67
CA PRO A 342 13.42 6.22 -22.76
C PRO A 342 12.65 4.97 -22.34
N ALA A 343 11.80 4.43 -23.22
CA ALA A 343 11.00 3.26 -22.88
C ALA A 343 11.88 2.07 -22.45
N ARG A 344 13.08 1.94 -23.02
CA ARG A 344 14.06 0.91 -22.64
C ARG A 344 14.55 1.01 -21.19
N GLU A 345 14.64 2.22 -20.64
CA GLU A 345 14.97 2.39 -19.22
C GLU A 345 13.83 1.91 -18.33
N LEU A 346 12.59 2.22 -18.70
CA LEU A 346 11.41 1.74 -17.96
C LEU A 346 11.27 0.21 -18.04
N LEU A 347 11.58 -0.39 -19.19
CA LEU A 347 11.58 -1.85 -19.38
C LEU A 347 12.60 -2.56 -18.48
N SER A 348 13.70 -1.91 -18.08
CA SER A 348 14.68 -2.50 -17.17
C SER A 348 14.10 -2.84 -15.78
N ARG A 349 12.96 -2.23 -15.42
CA ARG A 349 12.24 -2.49 -14.16
C ARG A 349 11.33 -3.71 -14.23
N TYR A 350 10.99 -4.18 -15.43
CA TYR A 350 10.15 -5.36 -15.64
C TYR A 350 11.02 -6.61 -15.50
N SER A 351 11.01 -7.23 -14.32
CA SER A 351 11.85 -8.42 -14.01
C SER A 351 11.03 -9.68 -13.73
N ASP A 352 9.71 -9.54 -13.60
CA ASP A 352 8.76 -10.56 -13.19
C ASP A 352 7.79 -10.99 -14.30
N VAL A 353 8.05 -10.55 -15.54
CA VAL A 353 7.25 -10.88 -16.73
C VAL A 353 8.10 -11.50 -17.84
N ASP A 354 7.46 -12.25 -18.73
CA ASP A 354 8.12 -12.96 -19.84
C ASP A 354 8.14 -12.12 -21.13
N VAL A 355 7.19 -11.19 -21.28
CA VAL A 355 7.08 -10.26 -22.41
C VAL A 355 6.39 -8.97 -21.98
N VAL A 356 6.79 -7.84 -22.57
CA VAL A 356 6.09 -6.55 -22.40
C VAL A 356 5.35 -6.15 -23.68
N ILE A 357 4.07 -5.85 -23.54
CA ILE A 357 3.24 -5.32 -24.64
C ILE A 357 3.20 -3.80 -24.55
N ILE A 358 3.67 -3.12 -25.58
CA ILE A 358 3.73 -1.66 -25.62
C ILE A 358 2.58 -1.12 -26.49
N GLU A 359 1.73 -0.24 -25.97
CA GLU A 359 0.78 0.54 -26.77
C GLU A 359 1.36 1.94 -27.03
N GLY A 360 1.99 2.13 -28.20
CA GLY A 360 2.62 3.42 -28.58
C GLY A 360 4.09 3.28 -28.98
N TYR A 361 4.90 4.32 -28.69
CA TYR A 361 6.36 4.38 -28.96
C TYR A 361 6.78 4.10 -30.41
N LYS A 362 6.24 4.87 -31.35
CA LYS A 362 6.48 4.66 -32.79
C LYS A 362 7.93 4.87 -33.24
N THR A 363 8.72 5.60 -32.46
CA THR A 363 10.05 6.11 -32.87
C THR A 363 11.22 5.42 -32.16
N GLU A 364 10.96 4.46 -31.27
CA GLU A 364 12.00 3.82 -30.45
C GLU A 364 12.55 2.49 -31.02
N GLY A 365 12.07 2.08 -32.21
CA GLY A 365 12.58 0.91 -32.92
C GLY A 365 12.33 -0.40 -32.18
N PHE A 366 11.15 -0.55 -31.57
CA PHE A 366 10.69 -1.83 -31.04
C PHE A 366 10.11 -2.69 -32.17
N ASP A 367 10.31 -4.00 -32.05
CA ASP A 367 9.57 -4.96 -32.88
C ASP A 367 8.08 -4.73 -32.69
N ASN A 368 7.34 -4.61 -33.80
CA ASN A 368 6.01 -4.03 -33.75
C ASN A 368 4.97 -4.76 -34.60
N ILE A 369 3.72 -4.58 -34.20
CA ILE A 369 2.52 -4.95 -34.94
C ILE A 369 1.78 -3.67 -35.30
N VAL A 370 1.66 -3.40 -36.60
CA VAL A 370 0.89 -2.26 -37.08
C VAL A 370 -0.59 -2.63 -37.10
N VAL A 371 -1.41 -1.86 -36.38
CA VAL A 371 -2.84 -2.05 -36.23
C VAL A 371 -3.59 -1.01 -37.04
N ALA A 372 -4.29 -1.49 -38.08
CA ALA A 372 -4.85 -0.64 -39.11
C ALA A 372 -6.29 -1.02 -39.47
N ARG A 373 -7.08 -0.03 -39.88
CA ARG A 373 -8.46 -0.25 -40.34
C ARG A 373 -8.75 0.70 -41.49
N SER A 374 -9.20 0.17 -42.62
CA SER A 374 -9.41 0.96 -43.85
C SER A 374 -10.32 2.19 -43.69
N GLY A 375 -11.26 2.17 -42.74
CA GLY A 375 -12.11 3.34 -42.43
C GLY A 375 -11.39 4.49 -41.74
N VAL A 376 -10.34 4.21 -40.96
CA VAL A 376 -9.57 5.22 -40.23
C VAL A 376 -8.62 5.97 -41.16
N ASP A 377 -7.98 5.25 -42.10
CA ASP A 377 -7.04 5.82 -43.06
C ASP A 377 -7.73 6.86 -43.95
N ARG A 378 -8.95 6.56 -44.41
CA ARG A 378 -9.78 7.50 -45.19
C ARG A 378 -10.12 8.76 -44.40
N LEU A 379 -10.47 8.63 -43.13
CA LEU A 379 -10.84 9.76 -42.28
C LEU A 379 -9.65 10.68 -41.95
N ARG A 380 -8.44 10.12 -41.85
CA ARG A 380 -7.23 10.88 -41.50
C ARG A 380 -6.44 11.38 -42.71
N GLY A 381 -6.72 10.86 -43.90
CA GLY A 381 -5.96 11.18 -45.12
C GLY A 381 -4.50 10.71 -45.08
N LYS A 382 -4.16 9.75 -44.20
CA LYS A 382 -2.83 9.15 -44.08
C LYS A 382 -2.97 7.64 -44.06
N SER A 383 -2.07 6.92 -44.73
CA SER A 383 -2.11 5.47 -44.84
C SER A 383 -1.51 4.85 -43.58
N SER A 384 -2.20 3.87 -42.99
CA SER A 384 -1.60 3.10 -41.89
C SER A 384 -0.44 2.22 -42.36
N LEU A 385 -0.32 1.95 -43.67
CA LEU A 385 0.82 1.23 -44.24
C LEU A 385 2.12 2.03 -44.12
N ASP A 386 2.04 3.35 -44.00
CA ASP A 386 3.21 4.23 -43.80
C ASP A 386 3.86 4.04 -42.42
N LEU A 387 3.19 3.33 -41.50
CA LEU A 387 3.70 3.02 -40.16
C LEU A 387 4.54 1.75 -40.10
N VAL A 388 4.59 0.99 -41.19
CA VAL A 388 5.34 -0.26 -41.26
C VAL A 388 6.79 0.07 -41.58
N ASP A 389 7.69 -0.53 -40.84
CA ASP A 389 9.13 -0.38 -40.98
C ASP A 389 9.85 -1.73 -40.92
N GLY A 390 11.18 -1.70 -40.84
CA GLY A 390 12.00 -2.92 -40.75
C GLY A 390 11.82 -3.71 -39.46
N HIS A 391 11.13 -3.16 -38.45
CA HIS A 391 10.81 -3.81 -37.19
C HIS A 391 9.37 -4.37 -37.16
N THR A 392 8.58 -4.14 -38.20
CA THR A 392 7.19 -4.63 -38.23
C THR A 392 7.13 -6.13 -38.50
N LEU A 393 6.71 -6.87 -37.47
CA LEU A 393 6.48 -8.32 -37.52
C LEU A 393 5.20 -8.66 -38.31
N ALA A 394 4.15 -7.86 -38.14
CA ALA A 394 2.88 -8.05 -38.85
C ALA A 394 2.02 -6.79 -38.98
N LEU A 395 1.17 -6.78 -40.00
CA LEU A 395 0.05 -5.85 -40.17
C LEU A 395 -1.24 -6.52 -39.70
N ALA A 396 -1.79 -6.07 -38.57
CA ALA A 396 -3.10 -6.47 -38.06
C ALA A 396 -4.19 -5.56 -38.64
N CYS A 397 -4.95 -6.04 -39.63
CA CYS A 397 -5.94 -5.20 -40.32
C CYS A 397 -7.23 -5.92 -40.70
N ASN A 398 -8.21 -5.15 -41.19
CA ASN A 398 -9.44 -5.70 -41.77
C ASN A 398 -9.23 -6.15 -43.22
N GLU A 399 -10.07 -7.05 -43.70
CA GLU A 399 -9.94 -7.69 -45.02
C GLU A 399 -9.80 -6.70 -46.18
N ALA A 400 -10.50 -5.56 -46.13
CA ALA A 400 -10.40 -4.52 -47.14
C ALA A 400 -8.98 -3.92 -47.25
N LEU A 401 -8.31 -3.71 -46.12
CA LEU A 401 -6.95 -3.18 -46.09
C LEU A 401 -5.91 -4.28 -46.39
N ALA A 402 -6.20 -5.53 -46.01
CA ALA A 402 -5.37 -6.67 -46.36
C ALA A 402 -5.23 -6.84 -47.88
N ARG A 403 -6.34 -6.68 -48.63
CA ARG A 403 -6.32 -6.69 -50.10
C ARG A 403 -5.48 -5.54 -50.66
N GLN A 404 -5.63 -4.34 -50.13
CA GLN A 404 -4.85 -3.18 -50.55
C GLN A 404 -3.34 -3.36 -50.30
N ALA A 405 -2.95 -3.96 -49.18
CA ALA A 405 -1.56 -4.29 -48.89
C ALA A 405 -1.02 -5.33 -49.89
N PHE A 406 -1.80 -6.37 -50.18
CA PHE A 406 -1.44 -7.37 -51.18
C PHE A 406 -1.24 -6.77 -52.58
N ASP A 407 -2.19 -5.95 -53.04
CA ASP A 407 -2.13 -5.27 -54.34
C ASP A 407 -0.93 -4.30 -54.44
N ALA A 408 -0.51 -3.72 -53.32
CA ALA A 408 0.66 -2.85 -53.21
C ALA A 408 2.00 -3.62 -53.12
N GLY A 409 1.99 -4.96 -53.15
CA GLY A 409 3.20 -5.78 -53.08
C GLY A 409 3.86 -5.81 -51.70
N PHE A 410 3.07 -5.63 -50.64
CA PHE A 410 3.58 -5.52 -49.28
C PHE A 410 4.06 -6.87 -48.73
N ALA A 411 5.34 -6.97 -48.35
CA ALA A 411 5.97 -8.23 -47.94
C ALA A 411 5.69 -8.64 -46.48
N THR A 412 5.23 -7.72 -45.63
CA THR A 412 4.95 -7.96 -44.22
C THR A 412 3.75 -8.88 -44.03
N ARG A 413 3.85 -9.83 -43.08
CA ARG A 413 2.76 -10.77 -42.76
C ARG A 413 1.48 -10.01 -42.38
N VAL A 414 0.37 -10.32 -43.04
CA VAL A 414 -0.95 -9.70 -42.76
C VAL A 414 -1.80 -10.65 -41.93
N ILE A 415 -2.33 -10.18 -40.80
CA ILE A 415 -3.18 -10.93 -39.89
C ILE A 415 -4.50 -10.20 -39.73
N ASN A 416 -5.62 -10.94 -39.65
CA ASN A 416 -6.91 -10.34 -39.38
C ASN A 416 -6.89 -9.69 -37.99
N ILE A 417 -7.27 -8.41 -37.90
CA ILE A 417 -7.30 -7.65 -36.64
C ILE A 417 -8.18 -8.30 -35.55
N ASN A 418 -9.13 -9.17 -35.91
CA ASN A 418 -9.98 -9.87 -34.95
C ASN A 418 -9.41 -11.24 -34.51
N ASP A 419 -8.33 -11.71 -35.14
CA ASP A 419 -7.69 -12.98 -34.82
C ASP A 419 -6.52 -12.78 -33.85
N ALA A 420 -6.87 -12.54 -32.58
CA ALA A 420 -5.88 -12.36 -31.52
C ALA A 420 -5.02 -13.62 -31.31
N ARG A 421 -5.52 -14.81 -31.66
CA ARG A 421 -4.77 -16.06 -31.50
C ARG A 421 -3.61 -16.14 -32.48
N ALA A 422 -3.85 -15.83 -33.76
CA ALA A 422 -2.79 -15.78 -34.76
C ALA A 422 -1.70 -14.74 -34.42
N ILE A 423 -2.09 -13.63 -33.78
CA ILE A 423 -1.13 -12.64 -33.28
C ILE A 423 -0.32 -13.20 -32.11
N CYS A 424 -0.95 -13.90 -31.17
CA CYS A 424 -0.25 -14.54 -30.06
C CYS A 424 0.70 -15.64 -30.54
N ASP A 425 0.31 -16.41 -31.56
CA ASP A 425 1.18 -17.42 -32.19
C ASP A 425 2.44 -16.75 -32.75
N LEU A 426 2.28 -15.67 -33.53
CA LEU A 426 3.39 -14.87 -34.05
C LEU A 426 4.30 -14.34 -32.93
N ILE A 427 3.72 -13.81 -31.84
CA ILE A 427 4.48 -13.30 -30.70
C ILE A 427 5.29 -14.43 -30.07
N GLN A 428 4.69 -15.60 -29.84
CA GLN A 428 5.42 -16.73 -29.24
C GLN A 428 6.52 -17.26 -30.16
N ASP A 429 6.27 -17.33 -31.47
CA ASP A 429 7.29 -17.71 -32.46
C ASP A 429 8.47 -16.74 -32.47
N HIS A 430 8.23 -15.44 -32.20
CA HIS A 430 9.27 -14.41 -32.11
C HIS A 430 10.06 -14.44 -30.79
N LEU A 431 9.42 -14.94 -29.72
CA LEU A 431 10.03 -15.05 -28.39
C LEU A 431 10.83 -16.35 -28.19
N ALA A 432 10.57 -17.37 -29.02
CA ALA A 432 11.23 -18.68 -29.00
C ALA A 432 12.57 -18.63 -29.74
#